data_AF-A0A8X6YKC2-F1
#
_entry.id   AF-A0A8X6YKC2-F1
#
_cell.length_a   1.000
_cell.length_b   1.000
_cell.length_c   1.000
_cell.angle_alpha   90.00
_cell.angle_beta   90.00
_cell.angle_gamma   90.00
#
_symmetry.space_group_name_H-M   'P 1'
#
loop_
_entity.id
_entity.type
_entity.pdbx_description
1 polymer ?
#
loop_
_entity_poly.entity_id
_entity_poly.type
_entity_poly.pdbx_seq_one_letter_code
_entity_poly.pdbx_strand_id
1 'polypeptide(L)'
;MGTDIAIPYFISFYILCSFLIINLFVAVIMDNFDYLTRDWSILGPHHLDEFVRLWSEYDPDAKGRIKHLDVVTLLRKISPPLGFGKLCPHRVACKRLVSMNMPLNSDGTVNFNATLFAVVRTSLKIKTEGNIDEANEQLRVIIKKIWKRTNPKLLDQVVPPAADEDVTVGKFYATFLIQDYFRRFKKRKEERERAVGDASEESTVALQAGLRTLHEAGPELRRAISGNLEDDDFAEGPDILPMHR
;
A
#
# COMPACT_ATOMS: atom_id res chain seq x y z
N MET A 1 -49.37 -53.07 -48.44
CA MET A 1 -49.86 -52.85 -47.07
C MET A 1 -48.71 -52.29 -46.26
N GLY A 2 -48.84 -51.06 -45.75
CA GLY A 2 -47.85 -50.53 -44.82
C GLY A 2 -47.92 -51.33 -43.53
N THR A 3 -46.77 -51.75 -43.00
CA THR A 3 -46.70 -52.44 -41.71
C THR A 3 -47.15 -51.50 -40.61
N ASP A 4 -48.11 -51.91 -39.77
CA ASP A 4 -48.62 -51.12 -38.64
C ASP A 4 -47.54 -50.74 -37.61
N ILE A 5 -46.35 -51.34 -37.71
CA ILE A 5 -45.14 -51.05 -36.93
C ILE A 5 -44.46 -49.74 -37.36
N ALA A 6 -44.75 -49.22 -38.56
CA ALA A 6 -44.13 -47.99 -39.06
C ALA A 6 -44.54 -46.76 -38.24
N ILE A 7 -45.80 -46.68 -37.82
CA ILE A 7 -46.33 -45.56 -37.03
C ILE A 7 -45.65 -45.46 -35.66
N PRO A 8 -45.61 -46.51 -34.81
CA PRO A 8 -44.91 -46.44 -33.54
C PRO A 8 -43.40 -46.22 -33.71
N TYR A 9 -42.77 -46.75 -34.76
CA TYR A 9 -41.36 -46.49 -35.07
C TYR A 9 -41.08 -44.99 -35.30
N PHE A 10 -41.86 -44.33 -36.16
CA PHE A 10 -41.68 -42.90 -36.43
C PHE A 10 -41.97 -42.02 -35.20
N ILE A 11 -42.97 -42.38 -34.39
CA ILE A 11 -43.28 -41.66 -33.15
C ILE A 11 -42.13 -41.80 -32.15
N SER A 12 -41.63 -43.02 -31.92
CA SER A 12 -40.49 -43.25 -31.03
C SER A 12 -39.24 -42.55 -31.55
N PHE A 13 -38.97 -42.60 -32.85
CA PHE A 13 -37.84 -41.90 -33.47
C PHE A 13 -37.96 -40.38 -33.29
N TYR A 14 -39.15 -39.80 -33.48
CA TYR A 14 -39.38 -38.37 -33.30
C TYR A 14 -39.18 -37.92 -31.84
N ILE A 15 -39.68 -38.69 -30.88
CA ILE A 15 -39.50 -38.42 -29.44
C ILE A 15 -38.01 -38.52 -29.07
N LEU A 16 -37.31 -39.57 -29.52
CA LEU A 16 -35.89 -39.76 -29.27
C LEU A 16 -35.05 -38.65 -29.91
N CYS A 17 -35.34 -38.29 -31.17
CA CYS A 17 -34.62 -37.23 -31.88
C CYS A 17 -34.86 -35.86 -31.23
N SER A 18 -36.10 -35.53 -30.87
CA SER A 18 -36.42 -34.29 -30.16
C SER A 18 -35.74 -34.22 -28.80
N PHE A 19 -35.71 -35.32 -28.05
CA PHE A 19 -34.99 -35.40 -26.78
C PHE A 19 -33.48 -35.18 -26.96
N LEU A 20 -32.87 -35.80 -27.97
CA LEU A 20 -31.45 -35.60 -28.28
C LEU A 20 -31.14 -34.16 -28.69
N ILE A 21 -31.98 -33.54 -29.54
CA ILE A 21 -31.81 -32.15 -29.98
C ILE A 21 -31.94 -31.18 -28.79
N ILE A 22 -32.93 -31.38 -27.91
CA ILE A 22 -33.11 -30.56 -26.70
C ILE A 22 -31.91 -30.72 -25.76
N ASN A 23 -31.45 -31.94 -25.51
CA ASN A 23 -30.29 -32.17 -24.64
C ASN A 23 -29.00 -31.60 -25.23
N LEU A 24 -28.84 -31.67 -26.56
CA LEU A 24 -27.74 -31.02 -27.26
C LEU A 24 -27.81 -29.50 -27.08
N PHE A 25 -28.99 -28.90 -27.24
CA PHE A 25 -29.20 -27.47 -27.05
C PHE A 25 -28.93 -27.03 -25.61
N VAL A 26 -29.35 -27.81 -24.62
CA VAL A 26 -29.07 -27.56 -23.20
C VAL A 26 -27.57 -27.65 -22.91
N ALA A 27 -26.86 -28.62 -23.50
CA ALA A 27 -25.40 -28.71 -23.36
C ALA A 27 -24.70 -27.48 -23.96
N VAL A 28 -25.06 -27.11 -25.19
CA VAL A 28 -24.53 -25.92 -25.86
C VAL A 28 -24.86 -24.65 -25.08
N ILE A 29 -26.09 -24.50 -24.58
CA ILE A 29 -26.48 -23.34 -23.78
C ILE A 29 -25.80 -23.34 -22.43
N MET A 30 -25.61 -24.47 -21.75
CA MET A 30 -24.82 -24.49 -20.50
C MET A 30 -23.39 -24.03 -20.76
N ASP A 31 -22.75 -24.50 -21.83
CA ASP A 31 -21.40 -24.04 -22.20
C ASP A 31 -21.39 -22.53 -22.55
N ASN A 32 -22.43 -22.03 -23.21
CA ASN A 32 -22.58 -20.62 -23.53
C ASN A 32 -22.96 -19.77 -22.30
N PHE A 33 -23.79 -20.29 -21.40
CA PHE A 33 -24.26 -19.61 -20.21
C PHE A 33 -23.16 -19.61 -19.16
N ASP A 34 -22.38 -20.67 -18.99
CA ASP A 34 -21.14 -20.67 -18.21
C ASP A 34 -20.12 -19.68 -18.79
N TYR A 35 -20.10 -19.46 -20.11
CA TYR A 35 -19.30 -18.40 -20.72
C TYR A 35 -19.85 -16.99 -20.41
N LEU A 36 -21.17 -16.78 -20.48
CA LEU A 36 -21.84 -15.49 -20.28
C LEU A 36 -22.01 -15.09 -18.80
N THR A 37 -22.21 -16.06 -17.90
CA THR A 37 -22.38 -15.87 -16.45
C THR A 37 -21.13 -16.09 -15.64
N ARG A 38 -19.99 -16.37 -16.28
CA ARG A 38 -18.71 -16.01 -15.67
C ARG A 38 -18.74 -14.51 -15.43
N ASP A 39 -18.98 -14.13 -14.18
CA ASP A 39 -18.93 -12.76 -13.69
C ASP A 39 -17.76 -12.02 -14.38
N TRP A 40 -18.09 -11.13 -15.31
CA TRP A 40 -17.15 -10.51 -16.24
C TRP A 40 -16.12 -9.58 -15.57
N SER A 41 -16.08 -9.44 -14.25
CA SER A 41 -15.48 -8.25 -13.63
C SER A 41 -14.36 -8.43 -12.61
N ILE A 42 -13.88 -9.65 -12.30
CA ILE A 42 -12.77 -9.76 -11.34
C ILE A 42 -11.43 -10.23 -11.90
N LEU A 43 -11.40 -11.22 -12.80
CA LEU A 43 -10.15 -11.67 -13.43
C LEU A 43 -10.34 -12.56 -14.68
N GLY A 44 -10.28 -11.98 -15.87
CA GLY A 44 -10.31 -12.72 -17.15
C GLY A 44 -8.95 -13.22 -17.65
N PRO A 45 -8.91 -14.14 -18.65
CA PRO A 45 -7.68 -14.71 -19.22
C PRO A 45 -6.77 -13.65 -19.85
N HIS A 46 -7.34 -12.59 -20.44
CA HIS A 46 -6.60 -11.48 -21.00
C HIS A 46 -5.69 -10.75 -19.99
N HIS A 47 -6.05 -10.72 -18.71
CA HIS A 47 -5.18 -10.16 -17.67
C HIS A 47 -3.98 -11.06 -17.40
N LEU A 48 -4.16 -12.38 -17.48
CA LEU A 48 -3.07 -13.35 -17.36
C LEU A 48 -2.14 -13.26 -18.58
N ASP A 49 -2.70 -13.11 -19.78
CA ASP A 49 -1.93 -12.91 -21.00
C ASP A 49 -1.12 -11.61 -20.94
N GLU A 50 -1.71 -10.53 -20.44
CA GLU A 50 -1.00 -9.27 -20.20
C GLU A 50 0.15 -9.45 -19.18
N PHE A 51 -0.09 -10.19 -18.09
CA PHE A 51 0.95 -10.51 -17.11
C PHE A 51 2.10 -11.30 -17.75
N VAL A 52 1.80 -12.34 -18.52
CA VAL A 52 2.81 -13.16 -19.22
C VAL A 52 3.60 -12.32 -20.21
N ARG A 53 2.93 -11.47 -20.99
CA ARG A 53 3.55 -10.57 -21.96
C ARG A 53 4.48 -9.57 -21.28
N LEU A 54 4.06 -8.97 -20.17
CA LEU A 54 4.90 -8.03 -19.43
C LEU A 54 6.04 -8.75 -18.72
N TRP A 55 5.84 -9.98 -18.26
CA TRP A 55 6.91 -10.78 -17.66
C TRP A 55 8.03 -11.07 -18.67
N SER A 56 7.71 -11.40 -19.92
CA SER A 56 8.72 -11.70 -20.93
C SER A 56 9.59 -10.49 -21.30
N GLU A 57 9.14 -9.26 -21.03
CA GLU A 57 10.00 -8.06 -21.14
C GLU A 57 11.15 -8.06 -20.12
N TYR A 58 10.98 -8.71 -18.96
CA TYR A 58 11.97 -8.80 -17.88
C TYR A 58 12.73 -10.12 -17.85
N ASP A 59 12.18 -11.17 -18.47
CA ASP A 59 12.78 -12.50 -18.61
C ASP A 59 12.82 -12.94 -20.09
N PRO A 60 13.66 -12.30 -20.93
CA PRO A 60 13.71 -12.59 -22.37
C PRO A 60 14.22 -14.00 -22.66
N ASP A 61 15.02 -14.57 -21.76
CA ASP A 61 15.60 -15.91 -21.87
C ASP A 61 14.64 -17.01 -21.38
N ALA A 62 13.42 -16.66 -20.93
CA ALA A 62 12.44 -17.57 -20.37
C ALA A 62 13.00 -18.49 -19.25
N LYS A 63 13.84 -17.94 -18.38
CA LYS A 63 14.41 -18.65 -17.21
C LYS A 63 13.33 -18.99 -16.17
N GLY A 64 12.17 -18.33 -16.24
CA GLY A 64 11.06 -18.44 -15.31
C GLY A 64 11.33 -17.73 -13.99
N ARG A 65 12.32 -16.83 -13.93
CA ARG A 65 12.75 -16.14 -12.70
C ARG A 65 13.20 -14.71 -13.01
N ILE A 66 12.79 -13.76 -12.17
CA ILE A 66 13.24 -12.35 -12.23
C ILE A 66 13.59 -11.85 -10.83
N LYS A 67 14.30 -10.71 -10.72
CA LYS A 67 14.63 -10.12 -9.42
C LYS A 67 13.37 -9.56 -8.76
N HIS A 68 13.28 -9.66 -7.43
CA HIS A 68 12.15 -9.14 -6.66
C HIS A 68 11.89 -7.63 -6.91
N LEU A 69 12.95 -6.84 -7.18
CA LEU A 69 12.84 -5.43 -7.54
C LEU A 69 12.08 -5.21 -8.85
N ASP A 70 12.35 -6.04 -9.85
CA ASP A 70 11.71 -5.95 -11.18
C ASP A 70 10.22 -6.26 -11.09
N VAL A 71 9.83 -7.18 -10.19
CA VAL A 71 8.42 -7.49 -9.91
C VAL A 71 7.63 -6.25 -9.49
N VAL A 72 8.22 -5.37 -8.66
CA VAL A 72 7.54 -4.13 -8.25
C VAL A 72 7.26 -3.24 -9.46
N THR A 73 8.22 -3.13 -10.38
CA THR A 73 8.07 -2.32 -11.58
C THR A 73 7.09 -2.94 -12.57
N LEU A 74 7.12 -4.27 -12.72
CA LEU A 74 6.19 -5.05 -13.53
C LEU A 74 4.75 -4.89 -13.02
N LEU A 75 4.51 -5.06 -11.72
CA LEU A 75 3.17 -4.90 -11.14
C LEU A 75 2.63 -3.47 -11.26
N ARG A 76 3.50 -2.45 -11.34
CA ARG A 76 3.09 -1.06 -11.63
C ARG A 76 2.74 -0.83 -13.09
N LYS A 77 3.27 -1.62 -14.03
CA LYS A 77 2.90 -1.56 -15.45
C LYS A 77 1.54 -2.20 -15.72
N ILE A 78 1.23 -3.29 -15.02
CA ILE A 78 -0.05 -4.00 -15.14
C ILE A 78 -1.19 -3.17 -14.54
N SER A 79 -2.32 -3.07 -15.26
CA SER A 79 -3.53 -2.43 -14.72
C SER A 79 -4.20 -3.26 -13.62
N PRO A 80 -4.91 -2.62 -12.68
CA PRO A 80 -5.87 -3.33 -11.83
C PRO A 80 -6.82 -4.17 -12.70
N PRO A 81 -7.18 -5.42 -12.32
CA PRO A 81 -7.20 -5.99 -10.96
C PRO A 81 -5.99 -6.86 -10.54
N LEU A 82 -5.11 -7.30 -11.45
CA LEU A 82 -3.87 -8.03 -11.10
C LEU A 82 -2.73 -7.09 -10.69
N GLY A 83 -2.62 -5.96 -11.37
CA GLY A 83 -1.56 -5.00 -11.14
C GLY A 83 -1.95 -3.88 -10.17
N PHE A 84 -1.00 -2.96 -9.99
CA PHE A 84 -1.17 -1.77 -9.17
C PHE A 84 -1.54 -0.53 -10.01
N GLY A 85 -1.24 -0.56 -11.32
CA GLY A 85 -1.34 0.59 -12.20
C GLY A 85 -0.23 1.62 -12.01
N LYS A 86 -0.02 2.44 -13.04
CA LYS A 86 1.12 3.38 -13.15
C LYS A 86 1.15 4.43 -12.03
N LEU A 87 -0.04 4.83 -11.55
CA LEU A 87 -0.25 5.85 -10.51
C LEU A 87 -0.02 5.32 -9.09
N CYS A 88 0.23 4.03 -8.89
CA CYS A 88 0.42 3.47 -7.55
C CYS A 88 1.73 3.96 -6.91
N PRO A 89 1.68 4.58 -5.70
CA PRO A 89 2.87 4.96 -4.96
C PRO A 89 3.67 3.74 -4.51
N HIS A 90 5.00 3.87 -4.52
CA HIS A 90 5.92 2.78 -4.15
C HIS A 90 5.60 2.15 -2.79
N ARG A 91 5.25 2.97 -1.78
CA ARG A 91 4.90 2.47 -0.44
C ARG A 91 3.65 1.59 -0.43
N VAL A 92 2.65 1.92 -1.24
CA VAL A 92 1.40 1.14 -1.38
C VAL A 92 1.69 -0.17 -2.10
N ALA A 93 2.49 -0.12 -3.16
CA ALA A 93 2.99 -1.32 -3.85
C ALA A 93 3.72 -2.26 -2.88
N CYS A 94 4.72 -1.76 -2.14
CA CYS A 94 5.44 -2.55 -1.15
C CYS A 94 4.52 -3.15 -0.09
N LYS A 95 3.53 -2.39 0.41
CA LYS A 95 2.55 -2.91 1.37
C LYS A 95 1.74 -4.07 0.77
N ARG A 96 1.34 -3.99 -0.50
CA ARG A 96 0.65 -5.08 -1.19
C ARG A 96 1.56 -6.29 -1.43
N LEU A 97 2.84 -6.07 -1.73
CA LEU A 97 3.86 -7.13 -1.83
C LEU A 97 4.05 -7.88 -0.51
N VAL A 98 3.98 -7.20 0.63
CA VAL A 98 3.99 -7.84 1.94
C VAL A 98 2.83 -8.82 2.11
N SER A 99 1.63 -8.44 1.66
CA SER A 99 0.45 -9.30 1.73
C SER A 99 0.45 -10.49 0.74
N MET A 100 1.29 -10.45 -0.29
CA MET A 100 1.39 -11.54 -1.29
C MET A 100 2.25 -12.72 -0.84
N ASN A 101 3.12 -12.54 0.17
CA ASN A 101 3.96 -13.56 0.79
C ASN A 101 4.63 -14.58 -0.16
N MET A 102 5.02 -14.16 -1.36
CA MET A 102 5.67 -15.06 -2.32
C MET A 102 7.10 -15.44 -1.87
N PRO A 103 7.53 -16.70 -2.09
CA PRO A 103 8.87 -17.16 -1.71
C PRO A 103 9.96 -16.42 -2.48
N LEU A 104 11.05 -16.09 -1.78
CA LEU A 104 12.24 -15.45 -2.33
C LEU A 104 13.38 -16.47 -2.36
N ASN A 105 14.04 -16.62 -3.50
CA ASN A 105 15.24 -17.45 -3.61
C ASN A 105 16.45 -16.74 -2.95
N SER A 106 17.49 -17.51 -2.61
CA SER A 106 18.71 -16.99 -1.98
C SER A 106 19.49 -15.97 -2.83
N ASP A 107 19.31 -15.99 -4.15
CA ASP A 107 19.88 -15.03 -5.11
C ASP A 107 19.06 -13.74 -5.24
N GLY A 108 17.99 -13.59 -4.47
CA GLY A 108 17.08 -12.44 -4.52
C GLY A 108 16.10 -12.44 -5.70
N THR A 109 15.97 -13.59 -6.38
CA THR A 109 15.00 -13.80 -7.46
C THR A 109 13.70 -14.44 -6.97
N VAL A 110 12.64 -14.27 -7.75
CA VAL A 110 11.36 -14.94 -7.54
C VAL A 110 10.97 -15.69 -8.80
N ASN A 111 10.20 -16.76 -8.64
CA ASN A 111 9.79 -17.58 -9.78
C ASN A 111 8.43 -17.13 -10.33
N PHE A 112 8.27 -17.21 -11.65
CA PHE A 112 7.05 -16.86 -12.37
C PHE A 112 5.78 -17.48 -11.75
N ASN A 113 5.76 -18.80 -11.59
CA ASN A 113 4.59 -19.51 -11.06
C ASN A 113 4.23 -19.06 -9.65
N ALA A 114 5.23 -18.82 -8.81
CA ALA A 114 5.03 -18.38 -7.43
C ALA A 114 4.47 -16.96 -7.39
N THR A 115 5.02 -16.05 -8.21
CA THR A 115 4.54 -14.67 -8.32
C THR A 115 3.12 -14.62 -8.90
N LEU A 116 2.86 -15.31 -10.00
CA LEU A 116 1.55 -15.33 -10.63
C LEU A 116 0.49 -15.86 -9.66
N PHE A 117 0.77 -16.98 -8.99
CA PHE A 117 -0.15 -17.55 -8.01
C PHE A 117 -0.40 -16.59 -6.83
N ALA A 118 0.65 -15.96 -6.31
CA ALA A 118 0.52 -15.00 -5.21
C ALA A 118 -0.34 -13.79 -5.58
N VAL A 119 -0.13 -13.21 -6.78
CA VAL A 119 -0.92 -12.07 -7.27
C VAL A 119 -2.40 -12.46 -7.40
N VAL A 120 -2.68 -13.60 -8.06
CA VAL A 120 -4.06 -14.10 -8.23
C VAL A 120 -4.71 -14.39 -6.89
N ARG A 121 -4.00 -15.07 -5.99
CA ARG A 121 -4.46 -15.38 -4.63
C ARG A 121 -4.85 -14.13 -3.85
N THR A 122 -4.03 -13.08 -3.92
CA THR A 122 -4.29 -11.81 -3.23
C THR A 122 -5.43 -11.03 -3.88
N SER A 123 -5.52 -10.97 -5.21
CA SER A 123 -6.61 -10.28 -5.91
C SER A 123 -7.97 -10.93 -5.64
N LEU A 124 -8.03 -12.26 -5.53
CA LEU A 124 -9.25 -13.02 -5.25
C LEU A 124 -9.49 -13.28 -3.75
N LYS A 125 -8.59 -12.81 -2.87
CA LYS A 125 -8.64 -13.04 -1.41
C LYS A 125 -8.78 -14.51 -1.01
N ILE A 126 -8.10 -15.40 -1.73
CA ILE A 126 -8.16 -16.85 -1.47
C ILE A 126 -7.29 -17.19 -0.26
N LYS A 127 -7.92 -17.55 0.87
CA LYS A 127 -7.21 -17.99 2.09
C LYS A 127 -6.10 -17.00 2.47
N THR A 128 -6.43 -15.71 2.50
CA THR A 128 -5.49 -14.62 2.82
C THR A 128 -5.72 -14.02 4.22
N GLU A 129 -6.72 -14.52 4.96
CA GLU A 129 -7.10 -14.01 6.28
C GLU A 129 -6.56 -14.92 7.38
N GLY A 130 -6.21 -14.31 8.53
CA GLY A 130 -5.70 -15.03 9.69
C GLY A 130 -4.23 -15.44 9.57
N ASN A 131 -3.90 -16.59 10.16
CA ASN A 131 -2.56 -17.15 10.12
C ASN A 131 -2.23 -17.68 8.72
N ILE A 132 -1.19 -17.11 8.08
CA ILE A 132 -0.81 -17.45 6.71
C ILE A 132 -0.35 -18.91 6.59
N ASP A 133 0.27 -19.46 7.63
CA ASP A 133 0.78 -20.84 7.59
C ASP A 133 -0.36 -21.87 7.62
N GLU A 134 -1.35 -21.65 8.49
CA GLU A 134 -2.58 -22.45 8.52
C GLU A 134 -3.37 -22.31 7.21
N ALA A 135 -3.45 -21.08 6.69
CA ALA A 135 -4.13 -20.81 5.43
C ALA A 135 -3.43 -21.49 4.24
N ASN A 136 -2.08 -21.53 4.24
CA ASN A 136 -1.28 -22.25 3.26
C ASN A 136 -1.51 -23.76 3.33
N GLU A 137 -1.53 -24.35 4.53
CA GLU A 137 -1.75 -25.79 4.68
C GLU A 137 -3.15 -26.19 4.21
N GLN A 138 -4.19 -25.44 4.59
CA GLN A 138 -5.54 -25.64 4.09
C GLN A 138 -5.61 -25.52 2.56
N LEU A 139 -4.92 -24.52 1.99
CA LEU A 139 -4.88 -24.31 0.54
C LEU A 139 -4.18 -25.49 -0.17
N ARG A 140 -3.11 -26.04 0.39
CA ARG A 140 -2.44 -27.24 -0.14
C ARG A 140 -3.37 -28.44 -0.18
N VAL A 141 -4.16 -28.66 0.89
CA VAL A 141 -5.16 -29.73 0.94
C VAL A 141 -6.23 -29.54 -0.13
N ILE A 142 -6.75 -28.32 -0.30
CA ILE A 142 -7.75 -28.00 -1.32
C ILE A 142 -7.19 -28.24 -2.73
N ILE A 143 -5.98 -27.74 -3.03
CA ILE A 143 -5.34 -27.92 -4.34
C ILE A 143 -5.15 -29.40 -4.64
N LYS A 144 -4.63 -30.20 -3.69
CA LYS A 144 -4.47 -31.66 -3.86
C LYS A 144 -5.79 -32.38 -4.10
N LYS A 145 -6.89 -31.90 -3.51
CA LYS A 145 -8.24 -32.47 -3.68
C LYS A 145 -8.81 -32.19 -5.08
N ILE A 146 -8.65 -30.96 -5.57
CA ILE A 146 -9.15 -30.57 -6.90
C ILE A 146 -8.25 -31.18 -7.99
N TRP A 147 -6.93 -31.12 -7.83
CA TRP A 147 -5.94 -31.55 -8.82
C TRP A 147 -5.18 -32.80 -8.32
N LYS A 148 -5.75 -33.98 -8.59
CA LYS A 148 -5.23 -35.28 -8.12
C LYS A 148 -3.82 -35.63 -8.63
N ARG A 149 -3.35 -35.00 -9.71
CA ARG A 149 -2.02 -35.19 -10.31
C ARG A 149 -1.16 -33.92 -10.25
N THR A 150 -1.25 -33.17 -9.15
CA THR A 150 -0.42 -31.97 -8.97
C THR A 150 1.05 -32.35 -8.80
N ASN A 151 1.95 -31.71 -9.56
CA ASN A 151 3.39 -31.87 -9.37
C ASN A 151 3.79 -31.32 -7.98
N PRO A 152 4.35 -32.14 -7.07
CA PRO A 152 4.70 -31.70 -5.72
C PRO A 152 5.69 -30.55 -5.71
N LYS A 153 6.65 -30.52 -6.66
CA LYS A 153 7.64 -29.44 -6.76
C LYS A 153 6.99 -28.10 -7.10
N LEU A 154 5.99 -28.11 -7.98
CA LEU A 154 5.25 -26.90 -8.32
C LEU A 154 4.42 -26.43 -7.12
N LEU A 155 3.78 -27.35 -6.40
CA LEU A 155 2.99 -27.03 -5.22
C LEU A 155 3.85 -26.39 -4.13
N ASP A 156 5.03 -26.95 -3.85
CA ASP A 156 5.97 -26.42 -2.86
C ASP A 156 6.54 -25.07 -3.30
N GLN A 157 6.68 -24.84 -4.61
CA GLN A 157 7.09 -23.56 -5.16
C GLN A 157 6.01 -22.47 -5.03
N VAL A 158 4.73 -22.79 -5.24
CA VAL A 158 3.63 -21.80 -5.20
C VAL A 158 3.02 -21.61 -3.80
N VAL A 159 3.03 -22.66 -2.99
CA VAL A 159 2.54 -22.69 -1.61
C VAL A 159 3.56 -23.47 -0.78
N PRO A 160 4.65 -22.83 -0.34
CA PRO A 160 5.67 -23.50 0.46
C PRO A 160 5.06 -24.02 1.78
N PRO A 161 5.53 -25.19 2.27
CA PRO A 161 5.15 -25.68 3.58
C PRO A 161 5.62 -24.71 4.67
N ALA A 162 5.00 -24.77 5.85
CA ALA A 162 5.42 -23.95 6.98
C ALA A 162 6.83 -24.40 7.43
N ALA A 163 7.85 -23.59 7.11
CA ALA A 163 9.23 -23.77 7.57
C ALA A 163 9.77 -22.44 8.12
N ASP A 164 10.47 -22.50 9.25
CA ASP A 164 10.83 -21.34 10.06
C ASP A 164 11.86 -20.41 9.35
N GLU A 165 12.66 -20.94 8.44
CA GLU A 165 13.78 -20.23 7.80
C GLU A 165 13.46 -19.60 6.44
N ASP A 166 12.24 -19.74 5.92
CA ASP A 166 11.94 -19.25 4.58
C ASP A 166 11.81 -17.72 4.53
N VAL A 167 12.71 -17.09 3.77
CA VAL A 167 12.64 -15.66 3.46
C VAL A 167 11.62 -15.46 2.36
N THR A 168 10.58 -14.67 2.64
CA THR A 168 9.61 -14.25 1.63
C THR A 168 9.88 -12.82 1.20
N VAL A 169 9.40 -12.48 0.01
CA VAL A 169 9.42 -11.09 -0.47
C VAL A 169 8.71 -10.18 0.53
N GLY A 170 7.68 -10.68 1.21
CA GLY A 170 6.98 -9.94 2.24
C GLY A 170 7.84 -9.64 3.46
N LYS A 171 8.61 -10.61 3.98
CA LYS A 171 9.57 -10.36 5.07
C LYS A 171 10.60 -9.30 4.68
N PHE A 172 11.15 -9.39 3.46
CA PHE A 172 12.11 -8.41 2.94
C PHE A 172 11.53 -6.98 2.88
N TYR A 173 10.35 -6.81 2.27
CA TYR A 173 9.72 -5.49 2.18
C TYR A 173 9.19 -4.98 3.52
N ALA A 174 8.77 -5.86 4.44
CA ALA A 174 8.39 -5.48 5.79
C ALA A 174 9.58 -4.87 6.54
N THR A 175 10.75 -5.53 6.50
CA THR A 175 11.98 -4.98 7.09
C THR A 175 12.35 -3.64 6.48
N PHE A 176 12.30 -3.51 5.15
CA PHE A 176 12.53 -2.23 4.46
C PHE A 176 11.57 -1.13 4.94
N LEU A 177 10.27 -1.43 5.07
CA LEU A 177 9.27 -0.46 5.53
C LEU A 177 9.47 -0.06 6.99
N ILE A 178 9.84 -1.00 7.86
CA ILE A 178 10.17 -0.73 9.28
C ILE A 178 11.40 0.18 9.36
N GLN A 179 12.45 -0.12 8.58
CA GLN A 179 13.67 0.68 8.52
C GLN A 179 13.42 2.11 8.00
N ASP A 180 12.66 2.27 6.92
CA ASP A 180 12.28 3.59 6.39
C ASP A 180 11.46 4.39 7.43
N TYR A 181 10.53 3.74 8.12
CA TYR A 181 9.75 4.37 9.17
C TYR A 181 10.62 4.86 10.33
N PHE A 182 11.53 4.03 10.82
CA PHE A 182 12.44 4.38 11.91
C PHE A 182 13.37 5.53 11.53
N ARG A 183 13.95 5.49 10.32
CA ARG A 183 14.84 6.55 9.81
C ARG A 183 14.13 7.89 9.72
N ARG A 184 12.88 7.91 9.25
CA ARG A 184 12.04 9.11 9.21
C ARG A 184 11.63 9.59 10.60
N PHE A 185 11.37 8.67 11.52
CA PHE A 185 11.06 9.01 12.92
C PHE A 185 12.25 9.70 13.59
N LYS A 186 13.46 9.14 13.43
CA LYS A 186 14.70 9.75 13.93
C LYS A 186 14.93 11.14 13.33
N LYS A 187 14.77 11.29 12.01
CA LYS A 187 14.89 12.59 11.34
C LYS A 187 13.91 13.63 11.89
N ARG A 188 12.63 13.27 12.06
CA ARG A 188 11.61 14.18 12.65
C ARG A 188 11.90 14.54 14.10
N LYS A 189 12.45 13.61 14.88
CA LYS A 189 12.86 13.86 16.26
C LYS A 189 14.01 14.86 16.31
N GLU A 190 15.03 14.67 15.47
CA GLU A 190 16.16 15.60 15.34
C GLU A 190 15.73 16.99 14.83
N GLU A 191 14.82 17.06 13.85
CA GLU A 191 14.24 18.32 13.36
C GLU A 191 13.44 19.03 14.45
N ARG A 192 12.67 18.28 15.26
CA ARG A 192 11.90 18.85 16.38
C ARG A 192 12.82 19.33 17.52
N GLU A 193 13.89 18.59 17.82
CA GLU A 193 14.89 18.98 18.81
C GLU A 193 15.66 20.22 18.35
N ARG A 194 16.03 20.31 17.07
CA ARG A 194 16.63 21.53 16.50
C ARG A 194 15.66 22.72 16.54
N ALA A 195 14.41 22.54 16.14
CA ALA A 195 13.43 23.62 16.16
C ALA A 195 13.15 24.14 17.59
N VAL A 196 13.19 23.27 18.60
CA VAL A 196 13.07 23.67 20.01
C VAL A 196 14.34 24.38 20.50
N GLY A 197 15.52 23.93 20.08
CA GLY A 197 16.79 24.61 20.37
C GLY A 197 16.86 26.01 19.75
N ASP A 198 16.51 26.15 18.48
CA ASP A 198 16.53 27.41 17.72
C ASP A 198 15.52 28.43 18.31
N ALA A 199 14.31 27.98 18.65
CA ALA A 199 13.32 28.83 19.33
C ALA A 199 13.76 29.26 20.74
N SER A 200 14.50 28.41 21.45
CA SER A 200 15.08 28.76 22.76
C SER A 200 16.21 29.78 22.61
N GLU A 201 17.08 29.62 21.60
CA GLU A 201 18.17 30.55 21.31
C GLU A 201 17.64 31.93 20.86
N GLU A 202 16.68 31.97 19.93
CA GLU A 202 16.00 33.22 19.53
C GLU A 202 15.35 33.92 20.72
N SER A 203 14.67 33.18 21.60
CA SER A 203 14.05 33.76 22.80
C SER A 203 15.08 34.31 23.79
N THR A 204 16.23 33.65 23.97
CA THR A 204 17.32 34.17 24.82
C THR A 204 18.00 35.41 24.22
N VAL A 205 18.22 35.43 22.91
CA VAL A 205 18.81 36.57 22.20
C VAL A 205 17.87 37.79 22.27
N ALA A 206 16.56 37.59 22.08
CA ALA A 206 15.56 38.65 22.21
C ALA A 206 15.50 39.24 23.63
N LEU A 207 15.55 38.39 24.66
CA LEU A 207 15.61 38.82 26.07
C LEU A 207 16.88 39.64 26.37
N GLN A 208 18.03 39.17 25.89
CA GLN A 208 19.31 39.86 26.10
C GLN A 208 19.35 41.22 25.39
N ALA A 209 18.81 41.31 24.17
CA ALA A 209 18.68 42.56 23.45
C ALA A 209 17.77 43.56 24.18
N GLY A 210 16.59 43.10 24.64
CA GLY A 210 15.67 43.94 25.42
C GLY A 210 16.28 44.46 26.73
N LEU A 211 17.05 43.62 27.44
CA LEU A 211 17.76 44.03 28.66
C LEU A 211 18.83 45.09 28.37
N ARG A 212 19.54 44.99 27.23
CA ARG A 212 20.54 45.97 26.81
C ARG A 212 19.90 47.32 26.49
N THR A 213 18.78 47.33 25.78
CA THR A 213 18.00 48.54 25.49
C THR A 213 17.53 49.24 26.78
N LEU A 214 17.08 48.47 27.78
CA LEU A 214 16.72 49.02 29.09
C LEU A 214 17.92 49.58 29.86
N HIS A 215 19.08 48.94 29.75
CA HIS A 215 20.31 49.43 30.38
C HIS A 215 20.83 50.72 29.73
N GLU A 216 20.76 50.81 28.40
CA GLU A 216 21.10 52.00 27.61
C GLU A 216 20.11 53.16 27.87
N ALA A 217 18.83 52.87 28.11
CA ALA A 217 17.81 53.86 28.52
C ALA A 217 17.86 54.22 30.02
N GLY A 218 18.48 53.39 30.86
CA GLY A 218 18.63 53.60 32.31
C GLY A 218 19.22 54.97 32.74
N PRO A 219 20.29 55.49 32.11
CA PRO A 219 20.83 56.81 32.42
C PRO A 219 19.95 57.99 31.94
N GLU A 220 19.02 57.78 31.02
CA GLU A 220 18.01 58.78 30.63
C GLU A 220 16.80 58.74 31.56
N LEU A 221 16.36 57.55 31.96
CA LEU A 221 15.27 57.35 32.94
C LEU A 221 15.65 57.93 34.32
N ARG A 222 16.91 57.76 34.75
CA ARG A 222 17.44 58.38 35.98
C ARG A 222 17.57 59.89 35.87
N ARG A 223 17.86 60.43 34.68
CA ARG A 223 17.90 61.88 34.42
C ARG A 223 16.50 62.51 34.43
N ALA A 224 15.49 61.83 33.90
CA ALA A 224 14.11 62.31 33.89
C ALA A 224 13.43 62.33 35.27
N ILE A 225 13.93 61.54 36.24
CA ILE A 225 13.38 61.50 37.61
C ILE A 225 14.14 62.44 38.58
N SER A 226 15.38 62.82 38.26
CA SER A 226 16.25 63.62 39.14
C SER A 226 16.32 65.12 38.80
N GLY A 227 15.50 65.61 37.87
CA GLY A 227 15.53 67.00 37.42
C GLY A 227 14.22 67.74 37.70
N ASN A 228 14.00 68.13 38.96
CA ASN A 228 13.29 69.36 39.34
C ASN A 228 13.29 69.48 40.86
N LEU A 229 14.19 70.31 41.40
CA LEU A 229 14.05 71.06 42.65
C LEU A 229 15.14 72.15 42.61
N GLU A 230 14.69 73.37 42.26
CA GLU A 230 15.12 74.70 42.76
C GLU A 230 16.53 75.18 42.41
N ASP A 231 16.83 76.46 42.19
CA ASP A 231 16.12 77.73 41.95
C ASP A 231 17.22 78.77 41.68
N ASP A 232 16.93 79.82 40.92
CA ASP A 232 17.59 81.15 40.96
C ASP A 232 16.89 82.05 39.92
N ASP A 233 16.55 83.32 40.15
CA ASP A 233 16.78 84.20 41.30
C ASP A 233 15.88 85.46 41.09
N PHE A 234 15.85 86.29 42.12
CA PHE A 234 14.91 87.37 42.47
C PHE A 234 14.81 88.58 41.52
N ALA A 235 13.70 89.34 41.63
CA ALA A 235 13.75 90.81 41.56
C ALA A 235 12.54 91.51 42.24
N GLU A 236 12.87 92.26 43.29
CA GLU A 236 12.37 93.58 43.74
C GLU A 236 10.87 93.89 44.00
N GLY A 237 10.61 94.24 45.27
CA GLY A 237 10.07 95.57 45.60
C GLY A 237 8.60 95.67 46.04
N PRO A 238 8.22 96.67 46.87
CA PRO A 238 7.60 96.37 48.15
C PRO A 238 6.19 96.99 48.39
N ASP A 239 5.66 96.64 49.56
CA ASP A 239 4.66 97.33 50.38
C ASP A 239 3.18 97.33 49.94
N ILE A 240 2.33 96.75 50.80
CA ILE A 240 1.39 97.48 51.69
C ILE A 240 0.52 96.45 52.46
N LEU A 241 0.76 96.37 53.78
CA LEU A 241 -0.16 95.93 54.85
C LEU A 241 -1.40 96.87 54.90
N PRO A 242 -2.45 96.65 55.72
CA PRO A 242 -2.93 95.44 56.41
C PRO A 242 -4.48 95.25 56.34
N MET A 243 -4.91 94.15 56.96
CA MET A 243 -6.22 93.85 57.56
C MET A 243 -7.31 94.95 57.63
N HIS A 244 -8.49 94.63 57.10
CA HIS A 244 -9.66 94.13 57.86
C HIS A 244 -10.76 93.86 56.81
N ARG A 245 -11.55 92.78 56.86
CA ARG A 245 -12.36 92.28 57.96
C ARG A 245 -12.86 90.88 57.64
#